data_AF-A0A0K0F3N3-F1
#
_entry.id   AF-A0A0K0F3N3-F1
#
_cell.length_a   1.000
_cell.length_b   1.000
_cell.length_c   1.000
_cell.angle_alpha   90.00
_cell.angle_beta   90.00
_cell.angle_gamma   90.00
#
_symmetry.space_group_name_H-M   'P 1'
#
loop_
_entity.id
_entity.type
_entity.pdbx_description
1 polymer ?
#
loop_
_entity_poly.entity_id
_entity_poly.type
_entity_poly.pdbx_seq_one_letter_code
_entity_poly.pdbx_strand_id
1 'polypeptide(L)'
;MHQLSIILERIFVKMLITIDIIGASSVILMFIFILYKLIKRNKSYSPSFYRQLLANNCCELCYIAMEYFLVRLPMFKLFQSFYQQLQTYNGFFYGFSTGLTTSIAFGQFILALNRFIVVKYPFFSTKCANFKITIICIIFQVMLTIPPSIFGYFQTGIVEINQETLIITMPLSNSNSTKLILLYATIIGCILTTLSFCVGLKTFLIIKRSHSNLNSRRSVNEYKLLKFVFFQIITNITIIILSLLQFTIGIFGLYKILIA
;
A
#
# COMPACT_ATOMS: atom_id res chain seq x y z
N MET A 1 -8.50 14.56 -33.67
CA MET A 1 -8.64 14.39 -32.21
C MET A 1 -8.37 12.96 -31.73
N HIS A 2 -8.84 11.93 -32.43
CA HIS A 2 -8.68 10.51 -32.02
C HIS A 2 -7.24 9.96 -31.99
N GLN A 3 -6.33 10.44 -32.85
CA GLN A 3 -4.92 10.00 -32.83
C GLN A 3 -4.12 10.61 -31.65
N LEU A 4 -4.47 11.83 -31.23
CA LEU A 4 -3.80 12.51 -30.12
C LEU A 4 -4.15 11.84 -28.78
N SER A 5 -5.40 11.39 -28.60
CA SER A 5 -5.81 10.66 -27.39
C SER A 5 -5.08 9.33 -27.25
N ILE A 6 -4.92 8.57 -28.35
CA ILE A 6 -4.19 7.30 -28.37
C ILE A 6 -2.70 7.50 -28.02
N ILE A 7 -2.08 8.57 -28.51
CA ILE A 7 -0.67 8.90 -28.21
C ILE A 7 -0.50 9.27 -26.73
N LEU A 8 -1.38 10.12 -26.20
CA LEU A 8 -1.37 10.53 -24.80
C LEU A 8 -1.58 9.34 -23.85
N GLU A 9 -2.52 8.44 -24.18
CA GLU A 9 -2.77 7.22 -23.44
C GLU A 9 -1.53 6.30 -23.40
N ARG A 10 -0.85 6.11 -24.54
CA ARG A 10 0.40 5.33 -24.59
C ARG A 10 1.52 5.93 -23.75
N ILE A 11 1.64 7.27 -23.73
CA ILE A 11 2.64 7.96 -22.90
C ILE A 11 2.32 7.77 -21.42
N PHE A 12 1.05 7.95 -21.04
CA PHE A 12 0.58 7.77 -19.67
C PHE A 12 0.83 6.35 -19.15
N VAL A 13 0.49 5.34 -19.95
CA VAL A 13 0.74 3.92 -19.64
C VAL A 13 2.24 3.65 -19.46
N LYS A 14 3.11 4.20 -20.32
CA LYS A 14 4.57 4.06 -20.17
C LYS A 14 5.10 4.73 -18.90
N MET A 15 4.57 5.89 -18.53
CA MET A 15 4.93 6.55 -17.27
C MET A 15 4.54 5.70 -16.06
N LEU A 16 3.32 5.15 -16.05
CA LEU A 16 2.85 4.24 -15.01
C LEU A 16 3.75 3.02 -14.86
N ILE A 17 4.13 2.35 -15.96
CA ILE A 17 5.08 1.22 -15.94
C ILE A 17 6.38 1.61 -15.25
N THR A 18 6.91 2.77 -15.60
CA THR A 18 8.21 3.22 -15.09
C THR A 18 8.14 3.44 -13.58
N ILE A 19 7.07 4.07 -13.11
CA ILE A 19 6.83 4.29 -11.68
C ILE A 19 6.65 2.96 -10.95
N ASP A 20 5.86 2.04 -11.50
CA ASP A 20 5.58 0.75 -10.88
C ASP A 20 6.82 -0.14 -10.81
N ILE A 21 7.67 -0.17 -11.87
CA ILE A 21 8.93 -0.92 -11.86
C ILE A 21 9.86 -0.36 -10.79
N ILE A 22 10.01 0.96 -10.70
CA ILE A 22 10.84 1.60 -9.67
C ILE A 22 10.30 1.28 -8.27
N GLY A 23 8.97 1.37 -8.10
CA GLY A 23 8.27 1.05 -6.86
C GLY A 23 8.51 -0.41 -6.44
N ALA A 24 8.20 -1.37 -7.30
CA ALA A 24 8.39 -2.79 -7.06
C ALA A 24 9.86 -3.13 -6.76
N SER A 25 10.80 -2.58 -7.53
CA SER A 25 12.23 -2.75 -7.30
C SER A 25 12.63 -2.28 -5.91
N SER A 26 12.12 -1.11 -5.48
CA SER A 26 12.40 -0.56 -4.16
C SER A 26 11.87 -1.44 -3.02
N VAL A 27 10.64 -1.97 -3.15
CA VAL A 27 10.03 -2.84 -2.15
C VAL A 27 10.76 -4.18 -2.06
N ILE A 28 11.16 -4.78 -3.19
CA ILE A 28 11.93 -6.03 -3.23
C ILE A 28 13.30 -5.84 -2.57
N LEU A 29 14.04 -4.78 -2.95
CA LEU A 29 15.35 -4.47 -2.36
C LEU A 29 15.24 -4.26 -0.84
N MET A 30 14.20 -3.57 -0.39
CA MET A 30 13.91 -3.40 1.04
C MET A 30 13.63 -4.71 1.74
N PHE A 31 12.81 -5.58 1.14
CA PHE A 31 12.49 -6.90 1.69
C PHE A 31 13.77 -7.72 1.92
N ILE A 32 14.64 -7.79 0.90
CA ILE A 32 15.93 -8.48 0.98
C ILE A 32 16.80 -7.89 2.10
N PHE A 33 16.91 -6.55 2.17
CA PHE A 33 17.70 -5.87 3.19
C PHE A 33 17.22 -6.15 4.62
N ILE A 34 15.91 -6.17 4.85
CA ILE A 34 15.32 -6.44 6.17
C ILE A 34 15.51 -7.90 6.55
N LEU A 35 15.28 -8.83 5.62
CA LEU A 35 15.49 -10.26 5.86
C LEU A 35 16.94 -10.52 6.27
N TYR A 36 17.89 -9.93 5.55
CA TYR A 36 19.31 -10.00 5.87
C TYR A 36 19.64 -9.45 7.27
N LYS A 37 19.06 -8.30 7.64
CA LYS A 37 19.27 -7.69 8.97
C LYS A 37 18.68 -8.52 10.11
N LEU A 38 17.52 -9.15 9.89
CA LEU A 38 16.89 -10.07 10.84
C LEU A 38 17.74 -11.33 11.04
N ILE A 39 18.21 -11.94 9.96
CA ILE A 39 19.06 -13.15 10.00
C ILE A 39 20.39 -12.86 10.70
N LYS A 40 21.04 -11.74 10.39
CA LYS A 40 22.31 -11.36 11.04
C LYS A 40 22.18 -10.89 12.50
N ARG A 41 20.98 -10.91 13.10
CA ARG A 41 20.71 -10.46 14.50
C ARG A 41 21.40 -9.13 14.85
N ASN A 42 21.36 -8.16 13.94
CA ASN A 42 22.06 -6.90 14.15
C ASN A 42 21.37 -6.11 15.28
N LYS A 43 22.05 -5.88 16.41
CA LYS A 43 21.52 -5.31 17.68
C LYS A 43 21.04 -3.85 17.60
N SER A 44 21.03 -3.25 16.41
CA SER A 44 20.81 -1.81 16.25
C SER A 44 19.39 -1.36 16.63
N TYR A 45 18.37 -2.24 16.53
CA TYR A 45 16.96 -1.87 16.79
C TYR A 45 16.15 -3.02 17.40
N SER A 46 14.94 -2.69 17.88
CA SER A 46 14.04 -3.68 18.50
C SER A 46 13.59 -4.73 17.47
N PRO A 47 13.63 -6.03 17.79
CA PRO A 47 13.15 -7.09 16.91
C PRO A 47 11.68 -6.91 16.50
N SER A 48 10.88 -6.28 17.36
CA SER A 48 9.47 -5.99 17.11
C SER A 48 9.26 -4.98 15.98
N PHE A 49 10.11 -3.96 15.86
CA PHE A 49 10.06 -3.03 14.73
C PHE A 49 10.34 -3.76 13.40
N TYR A 50 11.37 -4.61 13.35
CA TYR A 50 11.73 -5.33 12.13
C TYR A 50 10.66 -6.34 11.70
N ARG A 51 10.00 -7.01 12.66
CA ARG A 51 8.89 -7.93 12.36
C ARG A 51 7.70 -7.19 11.77
N GLN A 52 7.30 -6.07 12.36
CA GLN A 52 6.22 -5.24 11.81
C GLN A 52 6.57 -4.72 10.42
N LEU A 53 7.81 -4.28 10.22
CA LEU A 53 8.28 -3.77 8.94
C LEU A 53 8.29 -4.86 7.86
N LEU A 54 8.71 -6.07 8.22
CA LEU A 54 8.67 -7.22 7.33
C LEU A 54 7.22 -7.56 6.94
N ALA A 55 6.31 -7.62 7.92
CA ALA A 55 4.89 -7.90 7.65
C ALA A 55 4.28 -6.85 6.72
N ASN A 56 4.57 -5.56 6.96
CA ASN A 56 4.08 -4.49 6.09
C ASN A 56 4.62 -4.60 4.65
N ASN A 57 5.91 -4.91 4.49
CA ASN A 57 6.49 -5.11 3.17
C ASN A 57 5.93 -6.35 2.47
N CYS A 58 5.57 -7.42 3.19
CA CYS A 58 4.85 -8.54 2.60
C CYS A 58 3.50 -8.08 2.04
N CYS A 59 2.75 -7.26 2.78
CA CYS A 59 1.48 -6.70 2.29
C CYS A 59 1.70 -5.81 1.06
N GLU A 60 2.74 -4.98 1.05
CA GLU A 60 3.11 -4.15 -0.11
C GLU A 60 3.46 -5.01 -1.35
N LEU A 61 4.24 -6.08 -1.18
CA LEU A 61 4.53 -7.02 -2.27
C LEU A 61 3.29 -7.73 -2.79
N CYS A 62 2.42 -8.21 -1.88
CA CYS A 62 1.15 -8.82 -2.27
C CYS A 62 0.27 -7.83 -3.03
N TYR A 63 0.20 -6.57 -2.58
CA TYR A 63 -0.57 -5.53 -3.25
C TYR A 63 -0.06 -5.27 -4.66
N ILE A 64 1.26 -5.10 -4.82
CA ILE A 64 1.89 -4.92 -6.13
C ILE A 64 1.60 -6.12 -7.04
N ALA A 65 1.75 -7.35 -6.55
CA ALA A 65 1.47 -8.55 -7.34
C ALA A 65 0.00 -8.61 -7.81
N MET A 66 -0.94 -8.27 -6.91
CA MET A 66 -2.37 -8.26 -7.20
C MET A 66 -2.76 -7.18 -8.19
N GLU A 67 -2.29 -5.93 -8.00
CA GLU A 67 -2.52 -4.83 -8.95
C GLU A 67 -1.91 -5.12 -10.32
N TYR A 68 -0.71 -5.69 -10.36
CA TYR A 68 -0.10 -6.09 -11.61
C TYR A 68 -0.96 -7.12 -12.34
N PHE A 69 -1.48 -8.11 -11.62
CA PHE A 69 -2.32 -9.16 -12.20
C PHE A 69 -3.71 -8.67 -12.62
N LEU A 70 -4.36 -7.81 -11.82
CA LEU A 70 -5.73 -7.37 -12.08
C LEU A 70 -5.81 -6.23 -13.09
N VAL A 71 -4.83 -5.34 -13.11
CA VAL A 71 -4.91 -4.06 -13.82
C VAL A 71 -3.82 -3.94 -14.88
N ARG A 72 -2.56 -4.19 -14.51
CA ARG A 72 -1.42 -3.85 -15.39
C ARG A 72 -1.19 -4.85 -16.52
N LEU A 73 -1.16 -6.16 -16.24
CA LEU A 73 -0.99 -7.20 -17.26
C LEU A 73 -2.09 -7.13 -18.34
N PRO A 74 -3.38 -6.97 -17.99
CA PRO A 74 -4.44 -6.74 -18.97
C PRO A 74 -4.21 -5.48 -19.82
N MET A 75 -3.79 -4.36 -19.21
CA MET A 75 -3.46 -3.12 -19.94
C MET A 75 -2.29 -3.29 -20.92
N PHE A 76 -1.31 -4.15 -20.60
CA PHE A 76 -0.16 -4.40 -21.47
C PHE A 76 -0.38 -5.48 -22.52
N LYS A 77 -1.59 -6.06 -22.59
CA LYS A 77 -1.94 -7.17 -23.49
C LYS A 77 -1.08 -8.42 -23.25
N LEU A 78 -0.49 -8.54 -22.07
CA LEU A 78 0.20 -9.75 -21.65
C LEU A 78 -0.86 -10.75 -21.20
N PHE A 79 -0.71 -12.02 -21.59
CA PHE A 79 -1.67 -13.09 -21.27
C PHE A 79 -3.11 -12.82 -21.76
N GLN A 80 -3.28 -12.10 -22.87
CA GLN A 80 -4.60 -11.75 -23.42
C GLN A 80 -5.52 -12.96 -23.62
N SER A 81 -4.99 -14.07 -24.14
CA SER A 81 -5.75 -15.31 -24.34
C SER A 81 -6.26 -15.91 -23.02
N PHE A 82 -5.46 -15.84 -21.95
CA PHE A 82 -5.84 -16.28 -20.61
C PHE A 82 -6.98 -15.41 -20.05
N TYR A 83 -6.87 -14.08 -20.13
CA TYR A 83 -7.93 -13.18 -19.65
C TYR A 83 -9.22 -13.32 -20.47
N GLN A 84 -9.11 -13.54 -21.78
CA GLN A 84 -10.25 -13.83 -22.66
C GLN A 84 -10.96 -15.14 -22.29
N GLN A 85 -10.19 -16.18 -21.95
CA GLN A 85 -10.74 -17.46 -21.51
C GLN A 85 -11.39 -17.39 -20.14
N LEU A 86 -10.94 -16.47 -19.28
CA LEU A 86 -11.49 -16.31 -17.93
C LEU A 86 -12.98 -15.91 -17.96
N GLN A 87 -13.38 -15.06 -18.93
CA GLN A 87 -14.71 -14.45 -19.13
C GLN A 87 -15.27 -13.64 -17.94
N THR A 88 -15.21 -14.20 -16.74
CA THR A 88 -15.57 -13.59 -15.47
C THR A 88 -14.48 -13.88 -14.43
N TYR A 89 -14.21 -12.93 -13.55
CA TYR A 89 -13.32 -13.12 -12.39
C TYR A 89 -14.07 -12.84 -11.09
N ASN A 90 -13.62 -13.46 -10.00
CA ASN A 90 -14.20 -13.24 -8.69
C ASN A 90 -13.77 -11.87 -8.14
N GLY A 91 -14.74 -11.02 -7.81
CA GLY A 91 -14.51 -9.69 -7.22
C GLY A 91 -13.80 -9.73 -5.86
N PHE A 92 -13.67 -10.91 -5.24
CA PHE A 92 -12.81 -11.16 -4.10
C PHE A 92 -11.40 -10.60 -4.31
N PHE A 93 -10.80 -10.80 -5.48
CA PHE A 93 -9.43 -10.35 -5.73
C PHE A 93 -9.32 -8.82 -5.74
N TYR A 94 -10.33 -8.14 -6.28
CA TYR A 94 -10.42 -6.68 -6.23
C TYR A 94 -10.63 -6.18 -4.81
N GLY A 95 -11.56 -6.81 -4.07
CA GLY A 95 -11.79 -6.52 -2.66
C GLY A 95 -10.54 -6.72 -1.82
N PHE A 96 -9.81 -7.81 -2.04
CA PHE A 96 -8.55 -8.12 -1.37
C PHE A 96 -7.45 -7.11 -1.70
N SER A 97 -7.26 -6.74 -2.98
CA SER A 97 -6.29 -5.71 -3.38
C SER A 97 -6.60 -4.38 -2.71
N THR A 98 -7.86 -3.96 -2.74
CA THR A 98 -8.30 -2.72 -2.10
C THR A 98 -8.11 -2.79 -0.57
N GLY A 99 -8.42 -3.93 0.05
CA GLY A 99 -8.18 -4.15 1.48
C GLY A 99 -6.70 -4.19 1.87
N LEU A 100 -5.79 -4.59 0.97
CA LEU A 100 -4.36 -4.51 1.23
C LEU A 100 -3.89 -3.06 1.42
N THR A 101 -4.52 -2.08 0.75
CA THR A 101 -4.17 -0.66 0.96
C THR A 101 -4.44 -0.20 2.40
N THR A 102 -5.57 -0.61 3.01
CA THR A 102 -5.89 -0.28 4.40
C THR A 102 -4.98 -1.03 5.38
N SER A 103 -4.66 -2.29 5.06
CA SER A 103 -3.70 -3.11 5.80
C SER A 103 -2.31 -2.47 5.82
N ILE A 104 -1.79 -2.03 4.67
CA ILE A 104 -0.52 -1.31 4.56
C ILE A 104 -0.57 -0.02 5.36
N ALA A 105 -1.65 0.76 5.26
CA ALA A 105 -1.79 2.00 6.01
C ALA A 105 -1.80 1.79 7.54
N PHE A 106 -2.42 0.71 8.00
CA PHE A 106 -2.39 0.35 9.42
C PHE A 106 -0.99 -0.09 9.86
N GLY A 107 -0.30 -0.91 9.07
CA GLY A 107 1.07 -1.31 9.41
C GLY A 107 2.03 -0.12 9.46
N GLN A 108 1.87 0.87 8.57
CA GLN A 108 2.61 2.14 8.62
C GLN A 108 2.29 2.94 9.90
N PHE A 109 1.02 2.99 10.32
CA PHE A 109 0.63 3.61 11.59
C PHE A 109 1.31 2.95 12.78
N ILE A 110 1.32 1.61 12.85
CA ILE A 110 1.98 0.86 13.93
C ILE A 110 3.49 1.09 13.92
N LEU A 111 4.13 1.17 12.76
CA LEU A 111 5.56 1.50 12.65
C LEU A 111 5.87 2.89 13.19
N ALA A 112 5.08 3.89 12.82
CA ALA A 112 5.20 5.25 13.32
C ALA A 112 4.99 5.31 14.84
N LEU A 113 3.96 4.63 15.36
CA LEU A 113 3.65 4.57 16.79
C LEU A 113 4.76 3.88 17.60
N ASN A 114 5.27 2.75 17.11
CA ASN A 114 6.36 2.03 17.76
C ASN A 114 7.62 2.93 17.88
N ARG A 115 7.96 3.66 16.81
CA ARG A 115 9.06 4.63 16.83
C ARG A 115 8.81 5.77 17.80
N PHE A 116 7.61 6.33 17.82
CA PHE A 116 7.23 7.35 18.77
C PHE A 116 7.42 6.90 20.22
N ILE A 117 6.97 5.68 20.56
CA ILE A 117 7.10 5.12 21.91
C ILE A 117 8.57 4.90 22.27
N VAL A 118 9.39 4.35 21.37
CA VAL A 118 10.82 4.12 21.61
C VAL A 118 11.57 5.43 21.87
N VAL A 119 11.25 6.49 21.12
CA VAL A 119 11.91 7.80 21.23
C VAL A 119 11.42 8.56 22.47
N LYS A 120 10.11 8.60 22.72
CA LYS A 120 9.52 9.41 23.79
C LYS A 120 9.54 8.72 25.15
N TYR A 121 9.39 7.40 25.18
CA TYR A 121 9.24 6.61 26.42
C TYR A 121 10.15 5.37 26.41
N PRO A 122 11.48 5.54 26.44
CA PRO A 122 12.43 4.43 26.30
C PRO A 122 12.27 3.35 27.39
N PHE A 123 11.92 3.73 28.62
CA PHE A 123 11.68 2.78 29.73
C PHE A 123 10.39 1.95 29.57
N PHE A 124 9.37 2.50 28.90
CA PHE A 124 8.13 1.77 28.60
C PHE A 124 8.21 0.95 27.31
N SER A 125 9.19 1.25 26.44
CA SER A 125 9.34 0.60 25.14
C SER A 125 9.50 -0.92 25.23
N THR A 126 10.14 -1.44 26.29
CA THR A 126 10.32 -2.88 26.51
C THR A 126 9.01 -3.61 26.80
N LYS A 127 8.04 -2.94 27.43
CA LYS A 127 6.71 -3.48 27.71
C LYS A 127 5.78 -3.40 26.50
N CYS A 128 5.78 -2.26 25.80
CA CYS A 128 4.90 -2.01 24.65
C CYS A 128 5.36 -2.69 23.35
N ALA A 129 6.67 -2.85 23.14
CA ALA A 129 7.23 -3.48 21.95
C ALA A 129 7.60 -4.96 22.19
N ASN A 130 6.77 -5.69 22.93
CA ASN A 130 6.97 -7.12 23.14
C ASN A 130 6.48 -7.96 21.94
N PHE A 131 6.87 -9.24 21.89
CA PHE A 131 6.52 -10.11 20.78
C PHE A 131 5.01 -10.35 20.65
N LYS A 132 4.31 -10.57 21.76
CA LYS A 132 2.86 -10.86 21.76
C LYS A 132 2.06 -9.71 21.15
N ILE A 133 2.34 -8.48 21.57
CA ILE A 133 1.69 -7.27 21.04
C ILE A 133 1.99 -7.13 19.54
N THR A 134 3.24 -7.37 19.12
CA THR A 134 3.61 -7.30 17.70
C THR A 134 2.80 -8.28 16.86
N ILE A 135 2.64 -9.53 17.32
CA ILE A 135 1.84 -10.53 16.60
C ILE A 135 0.36 -10.13 16.54
N ILE A 136 -0.20 -9.62 17.64
CA ILE A 136 -1.59 -9.13 17.66
C ILE A 136 -1.78 -7.98 16.64
N CYS A 137 -0.84 -7.04 16.58
CA CYS A 137 -0.88 -5.96 15.59
C CYS A 137 -0.81 -6.48 14.15
N ILE A 138 0.03 -7.49 13.87
CA ILE A 138 0.13 -8.11 12.54
C ILE A 138 -1.16 -8.86 12.17
N ILE A 139 -1.76 -9.59 13.12
CA ILE A 139 -3.04 -10.27 12.88
C ILE A 139 -4.11 -9.23 12.56
N PHE A 140 -4.23 -8.18 13.37
CA PHE A 140 -5.20 -7.11 13.13
C PHE A 140 -4.96 -6.39 11.80
N GLN A 141 -3.69 -6.17 11.43
CA GLN A 141 -3.31 -5.62 10.13
C GLN A 141 -3.87 -6.46 8.97
N VAL A 142 -3.75 -7.79 9.03
CA VAL A 142 -4.26 -8.67 7.98
C VAL A 142 -5.79 -8.74 8.03
N MET A 143 -6.41 -8.69 9.21
CA MET A 143 -7.88 -8.71 9.34
C MET A 143 -8.57 -7.52 8.66
N LEU A 144 -7.88 -6.38 8.50
CA LEU A 144 -8.43 -5.21 7.78
C LEU A 144 -8.70 -5.47 6.28
N THR A 145 -8.12 -6.53 5.69
CA THR A 145 -8.42 -6.90 4.31
C THR A 145 -9.75 -7.64 4.16
N ILE A 146 -10.27 -8.21 5.27
CA ILE A 146 -11.43 -9.11 5.26
C ILE A 146 -12.71 -8.40 4.78
N PRO A 147 -13.11 -7.23 5.33
CA PRO A 147 -14.39 -6.63 4.94
C PRO A 147 -14.50 -6.30 3.45
N PRO A 148 -13.50 -5.64 2.82
CA PRO A 148 -13.48 -5.43 1.36
C PRO A 148 -13.54 -6.73 0.56
N SER A 149 -12.85 -7.77 1.02
CA SER A 149 -12.81 -9.07 0.35
C SER A 149 -14.17 -9.77 0.39
N ILE A 150 -14.90 -9.68 1.51
CA ILE A 150 -16.26 -10.22 1.64
C ILE A 150 -17.23 -9.47 0.70
N PHE A 151 -17.16 -8.14 0.68
CA PHE A 151 -18.00 -7.35 -0.23
C PHE A 151 -17.71 -7.65 -1.71
N GLY A 152 -16.45 -7.93 -2.04
CA GLY A 152 -16.04 -8.33 -3.39
C GLY A 152 -16.42 -9.77 -3.76
N TYR A 153 -16.47 -10.70 -2.80
CA TYR A 153 -16.74 -12.12 -3.06
C TYR A 153 -18.10 -12.38 -3.73
N PHE A 154 -19.11 -11.58 -3.37
CA PHE A 154 -20.44 -11.67 -3.96
C PHE A 154 -20.56 -10.97 -5.33
N GLN A 155 -19.45 -10.49 -5.87
CA GLN A 155 -19.38 -9.81 -7.15
C GLN A 155 -18.59 -10.63 -8.16
N THR A 156 -19.01 -10.52 -9.41
CA THR A 156 -18.27 -11.01 -10.56
C THR A 156 -17.81 -9.81 -11.36
N GLY A 157 -16.55 -9.79 -11.75
CA GLY A 157 -16.08 -8.83 -12.72
C GLY A 157 -16.08 -9.43 -14.11
N ILE A 158 -16.54 -8.67 -15.09
CA ILE A 158 -16.68 -9.11 -16.48
C ILE A 158 -15.46 -8.63 -17.24
N VAL A 159 -14.88 -9.49 -18.08
CA VAL A 159 -13.77 -9.12 -18.94
C VAL A 159 -14.33 -8.47 -20.22
N GLU A 160 -14.23 -7.16 -20.32
CA GLU A 160 -14.63 -6.39 -21.50
C GLU A 160 -13.41 -6.03 -22.34
N ILE A 161 -13.47 -6.29 -23.65
CA ILE A 161 -12.43 -5.89 -24.60
C ILE A 161 -12.94 -4.69 -25.36
N ASN A 162 -12.35 -3.53 -25.10
CA ASN A 162 -12.59 -2.39 -25.96
C ASN A 162 -11.83 -2.60 -27.27
N GLN A 163 -12.55 -2.81 -28.38
CA GLN A 163 -11.94 -3.08 -29.69
C GLN A 163 -11.15 -1.88 -30.25
N GLU A 164 -11.46 -0.66 -29.81
CA GLU A 164 -10.83 0.57 -30.30
C GLU A 164 -9.53 0.91 -29.57
N THR A 165 -9.49 0.72 -28.25
CA THR A 165 -8.28 0.94 -27.43
C THR A 165 -7.49 -0.34 -27.19
N LEU A 166 -8.07 -1.51 -27.52
CA LEU A 166 -7.54 -2.85 -27.24
C LEU A 166 -7.21 -3.06 -25.75
N ILE A 167 -7.93 -2.35 -24.87
CA ILE A 167 -7.80 -2.44 -23.42
C ILE A 167 -8.80 -3.48 -22.92
N ILE A 168 -8.30 -4.36 -22.06
CA ILE A 168 -9.11 -5.30 -21.31
C ILE A 168 -9.52 -4.62 -20.01
N THR A 169 -10.80 -4.24 -19.90
CA THR A 169 -11.38 -3.68 -18.67
C THR A 169 -12.09 -4.77 -17.89
N MET A 170 -12.07 -4.64 -16.58
CA MET A 170 -12.58 -5.64 -15.65
C MET A 170 -13.62 -5.04 -14.68
N PRO A 171 -14.72 -4.44 -15.15
CA PRO A 171 -15.73 -3.85 -14.28
C PRO A 171 -16.44 -4.91 -13.43
N LEU A 172 -16.72 -4.58 -12.17
CA LEU A 172 -17.55 -5.39 -11.27
C LEU A 172 -19.04 -5.21 -11.59
N SER A 173 -19.80 -6.29 -11.47
CA SER A 173 -21.21 -6.35 -11.88
C SER A 173 -22.16 -5.47 -11.08
N ASN A 174 -21.81 -5.06 -9.84
CA ASN A 174 -22.66 -4.22 -9.00
C ASN A 174 -21.92 -2.97 -8.52
N SER A 175 -22.31 -1.82 -9.08
CA SER A 175 -21.71 -0.52 -8.78
C SER A 175 -21.84 -0.10 -7.31
N ASN A 176 -22.87 -0.57 -6.58
CA ASN A 176 -23.07 -0.20 -5.18
C ASN A 176 -22.04 -0.86 -4.26
N SER A 177 -21.76 -2.16 -4.40
CA SER A 177 -20.74 -2.79 -3.56
C SER A 177 -19.32 -2.36 -3.95
N THR A 178 -19.06 -2.00 -5.22
CA THR A 178 -17.79 -1.37 -5.61
C THR A 178 -17.60 -0.01 -4.93
N LYS A 179 -18.65 0.81 -4.87
CA LYS A 179 -18.63 2.07 -4.11
C LYS A 179 -18.38 1.83 -2.63
N LEU A 180 -18.98 0.81 -2.02
CA LEU A 180 -18.75 0.46 -0.61
C LEU A 180 -17.30 0.02 -0.34
N ILE A 181 -16.73 -0.81 -1.21
CA ILE A 181 -15.31 -1.24 -1.14
C ILE A 181 -14.39 -0.02 -1.19
N LEU A 182 -14.61 0.87 -2.17
CA LEU A 182 -13.82 2.09 -2.33
C LEU A 182 -14.02 3.06 -1.16
N LEU A 183 -15.25 3.25 -0.68
CA LEU A 183 -15.56 4.10 0.46
C LEU A 183 -14.84 3.62 1.73
N TYR A 184 -14.91 2.31 2.00
CA TYR A 184 -14.22 1.69 3.14
C TYR A 184 -12.72 1.97 3.07
N ALA A 185 -12.10 1.68 1.92
CA ALA A 185 -10.67 1.85 1.75
C ALA A 185 -10.24 3.32 1.87
N THR A 186 -11.02 4.23 1.30
CA THR A 186 -10.75 5.66 1.33
C THR A 186 -10.87 6.22 2.75
N ILE A 187 -11.98 5.95 3.46
CA ILE A 187 -12.20 6.49 4.81
C ILE A 187 -11.14 5.95 5.78
N ILE A 188 -10.97 4.64 5.83
CA ILE A 188 -10.03 4.01 6.77
C ILE A 188 -8.59 4.34 6.40
N GLY A 189 -8.26 4.32 5.11
CA GLY A 189 -6.96 4.75 4.61
C GLY A 189 -6.64 6.18 5.03
N CYS A 190 -7.54 7.14 4.80
CA CYS A 190 -7.36 8.55 5.17
C CYS A 190 -7.14 8.74 6.67
N ILE A 191 -7.92 8.04 7.50
CA ILE A 191 -7.76 8.10 8.96
C ILE A 191 -6.37 7.58 9.35
N LEU A 192 -5.98 6.40 8.88
CA LEU A 192 -4.73 5.74 9.25
C LEU A 192 -3.50 6.50 8.76
N THR A 193 -3.53 7.05 7.56
CA THR A 193 -2.42 7.87 7.03
C THR A 193 -2.29 9.19 7.76
N THR A 194 -3.40 9.86 8.05
CA THR A 194 -3.37 11.11 8.83
C THR A 194 -2.77 10.85 10.21
N LEU A 195 -3.18 9.77 10.88
CA LEU A 195 -2.59 9.36 12.16
C LEU A 195 -1.10 9.03 12.02
N SER A 196 -0.72 8.27 11.00
CA SER A 196 0.69 7.92 10.71
C SER A 196 1.54 9.16 10.51
N PHE A 197 1.05 10.13 9.73
CA PHE A 197 1.73 11.39 9.46
C PHE A 197 1.88 12.24 10.72
N CYS A 198 0.81 12.42 11.49
CA CYS A 198 0.83 13.16 12.76
C CYS A 198 1.83 12.56 13.76
N VAL A 199 1.83 11.23 13.91
CA VAL A 199 2.76 10.52 14.80
C VAL A 199 4.19 10.60 14.28
N GLY A 200 4.40 10.42 12.97
CA GLY A 200 5.70 10.55 12.32
C GLY A 200 6.30 11.94 12.50
N LEU A 201 5.52 12.99 12.25
CA LEU A 201 5.92 14.39 12.41
C LEU A 201 6.27 14.72 13.85
N LYS A 202 5.47 14.27 14.81
CA LYS A 202 5.77 14.43 16.23
C LYS A 202 7.07 13.73 16.62
N THR A 203 7.31 12.52 16.10
CA THR A 203 8.57 11.78 16.33
C THR A 203 9.76 12.52 15.73
N PHE A 204 9.63 13.04 14.51
CA PHE A 204 10.68 13.85 13.86
C PHE A 204 11.05 15.08 14.69
N LEU A 205 10.05 15.83 15.18
CA LEU A 205 10.28 17.02 15.99
C LEU A 205 11.03 16.71 17.30
N ILE A 206 10.70 15.58 17.94
CA ILE A 206 11.39 15.14 19.17
C ILE A 206 12.86 14.79 18.86
N ILE A 207 13.12 14.04 17.79
CA ILE A 207 14.49 13.69 17.39
C ILE A 207 15.27 14.94 17.01
N LYS A 208 14.70 15.88 16.23
CA LYS A 208 15.37 17.12 15.83
C LYS A 208 15.81 17.94 17.04
N ARG A 209 14.95 18.05 18.06
CA ARG A 209 15.28 18.72 19.35
C ARG A 209 16.32 17.96 20.17
N SER A 210 16.38 16.64 20.08
CA SER A 210 17.39 15.83 20.78
C SER A 210 18.75 15.84 20.08
N HIS A 211 18.75 15.91 18.74
CA HIS A 211 19.96 15.89 17.91
C HIS A 211 20.76 17.19 18.01
N SER A 212 20.12 18.32 18.35
CA SER A 212 20.82 19.56 18.69
C SER A 212 21.57 19.48 20.02
N ASN A 213 21.20 18.53 20.90
CA ASN A 213 21.68 18.48 22.27
C ASN A 213 22.65 17.31 22.55
N LEU A 214 22.64 16.23 21.76
CA LEU A 214 23.49 15.04 22.01
C LEU A 214 23.93 14.35 20.71
N ASN A 215 25.22 14.46 20.39
CA ASN A 215 25.90 13.88 19.23
C ASN A 215 26.21 12.37 19.46
N SER A 216 25.18 11.55 19.68
CA SER A 216 25.38 10.10 19.93
C SER A 216 25.19 9.29 18.64
N ARG A 217 26.03 8.27 18.40
CA ARG A 217 25.87 7.32 17.25
C ARG A 217 24.46 6.71 17.14
N ARG A 218 23.72 6.67 18.24
CA ARG A 218 22.31 6.21 18.31
C ARG A 218 21.35 7.18 17.61
N SER A 219 21.54 8.49 17.74
CA SER A 219 20.67 9.50 17.09
C SER A 219 20.78 9.46 15.56
N VAL A 220 22.00 9.28 15.03
CA VAL A 220 22.27 9.20 13.58
C VAL A 220 21.56 8.00 12.94
N ASN A 221 21.59 6.85 13.63
CA ASN A 221 20.98 5.61 13.20
C ASN A 221 19.44 5.65 13.29
N GLU A 222 18.87 6.31 14.30
CA GLU A 222 17.42 6.56 14.38
C GLU A 222 16.96 7.53 13.28
N TYR A 223 17.75 8.56 12.97
CA TYR A 223 17.44 9.54 11.93
C TYR A 223 17.35 8.93 10.52
N LYS A 224 18.25 8.00 10.16
CA LYS A 224 18.20 7.28 8.87
C LYS A 224 16.93 6.45 8.71
N LEU A 225 16.48 5.79 9.78
CA LEU A 225 15.23 5.03 9.77
C LEU A 225 14.00 5.92 9.78
N LEU A 226 14.06 7.07 10.45
CA LEU A 226 12.95 7.98 10.43
C LEU A 226 12.74 8.56 9.02
N LYS A 227 13.83 8.89 8.30
CA LYS A 227 13.75 9.25 6.86
C LYS A 227 13.05 8.17 6.04
N PHE A 228 13.37 6.91 6.34
CA PHE A 228 12.77 5.77 5.67
C PHE A 228 11.27 5.62 5.98
N VAL A 229 10.87 5.69 7.26
CA VAL A 229 9.44 5.66 7.64
C VAL A 229 8.69 6.86 7.03
N PHE A 230 9.33 8.03 6.96
CA PHE A 230 8.76 9.20 6.27
C PHE A 230 8.57 8.98 4.78
N PHE A 231 9.54 8.36 4.10
CA PHE A 231 9.40 8.00 2.69
C PHE A 231 8.21 7.06 2.49
N GLN A 232 8.06 6.04 3.34
CA GLN A 232 6.90 5.14 3.28
C GLN A 232 5.56 5.86 3.55
N ILE A 233 5.53 6.82 4.48
CA ILE A 233 4.34 7.66 4.71
C ILE A 233 4.00 8.47 3.45
N ILE A 234 4.99 9.03 2.74
CA ILE A 234 4.77 9.76 1.49
C ILE A 234 4.21 8.84 0.40
N THR A 235 4.77 7.63 0.24
CA THR A 235 4.24 6.63 -0.70
C THR A 235 2.79 6.29 -0.37
N ASN A 236 2.47 6.12 0.91
CA ASN A 236 1.11 5.80 1.35
C ASN A 236 0.12 6.97 1.13
N ILE A 237 0.56 8.22 1.35
CA ILE A 237 -0.22 9.41 0.99
C ILE A 237 -0.51 9.43 -0.52
N THR A 238 0.47 9.07 -1.34
CA THR A 238 0.31 9.01 -2.80
C THR A 238 -0.73 7.97 -3.20
N ILE A 239 -0.69 6.77 -2.61
CA ILE A 239 -1.69 5.71 -2.83
C ILE A 239 -3.09 6.21 -2.49
N ILE A 240 -3.26 6.93 -1.37
CA ILE A 240 -4.59 7.45 -0.98
C ILE A 240 -5.07 8.56 -1.89
N ILE A 241 -4.19 9.45 -2.35
CA ILE A 241 -4.56 10.46 -3.34
C ILE A 241 -5.07 9.79 -4.61
N LEU A 242 -4.41 8.71 -5.05
CA LEU A 242 -4.86 7.92 -6.20
C LEU A 242 -6.23 7.25 -5.91
N SER A 243 -6.43 6.66 -4.74
CA SER A 243 -7.72 6.08 -4.35
C SER A 243 -8.85 7.12 -4.26
N LEU A 244 -8.58 8.33 -3.77
CA LEU A 244 -9.52 9.44 -3.77
C LEU A 244 -9.89 9.87 -5.20
N LEU A 245 -8.89 9.93 -6.08
CA LEU A 245 -9.09 10.26 -7.48
C LEU A 245 -9.95 9.19 -8.17
N GLN A 246 -9.64 7.90 -7.97
CA GLN A 246 -10.47 6.78 -8.42
C GLN A 246 -11.91 6.87 -7.89
N PHE A 247 -12.08 7.17 -6.59
CA PHE A 247 -13.41 7.32 -5.98
C PHE A 247 -14.20 8.46 -6.61
N THR A 248 -13.58 9.64 -6.82
CA THR A 248 -14.25 10.76 -7.50
C THR A 248 -14.67 10.41 -8.91
N ILE A 249 -13.80 9.75 -9.69
CA ILE A 249 -14.11 9.28 -11.05
C ILE A 249 -15.28 8.28 -11.04
N GLY A 250 -15.30 7.36 -10.07
CA GLY A 250 -16.39 6.39 -9.89
C GLY A 250 -17.73 7.01 -9.48
N ILE A 251 -17.73 8.13 -8.75
CA ILE A 251 -18.94 8.91 -8.45
C ILE A 251 -19.47 9.59 -9.72
N PHE A 252 -18.59 10.21 -10.52
CA PHE A 252 -18.97 10.95 -11.73
C PHE A 252 -19.32 10.06 -12.92
N GLY A 253 -19.37 8.73 -12.75
CA GLY A 253 -19.83 7.83 -13.80
C GLY A 253 -18.81 7.61 -14.93
N LEU A 254 -17.56 8.06 -14.77
CA LEU A 254 -16.47 7.86 -15.72
C LEU A 254 -15.85 6.45 -15.58
N TYR A 255 -16.69 5.43 -15.39
CA TYR A 255 -16.33 4.02 -15.12
C TYR A 255 -15.40 3.40 -16.16
N LYS A 256 -15.36 3.95 -17.37
CA LYS A 256 -14.55 3.42 -18.48
C LYS A 256 -13.07 3.82 -18.43
N ILE A 257 -12.67 4.77 -17.57
CA ILE A 257 -11.33 5.40 -17.68
C ILE A 257 -10.35 4.98 -16.58
N LEU A 258 -10.78 4.52 -15.40
CA LEU A 258 -9.84 4.15 -14.34
C LEU A 258 -10.28 2.91 -13.56
N ILE A 259 -9.98 1.75 -14.10
CA ILE A 259 -9.34 0.73 -13.28
C ILE A 259 -7.86 0.88 -13.63
N ALA A 260 -7.14 1.71 -12.88
CA ALA A 260 -5.72 2.01 -13.06
C ALA A 260 -5.05 2.16 -11.70
#